data_AF-A0A1H2AYP7-F1
#
_entry.id   AF-A0A1H2AYP7-F1
#
_cell.length_a   1.000
_cell.length_b   1.000
_cell.length_c   1.000
_cell.angle_alpha   90.00
_cell.angle_beta   90.00
_cell.angle_gamma   90.00
#
_symmetry.space_group_name_H-M   'P 1'
#
loop_
_entity.id
_entity.type
_entity.pdbx_description
1 polymer ?
#
loop_
_entity_poly.entity_id
_entity_poly.type
_entity_poly.pdbx_seq_one_letter_code
_entity_poly.pdbx_strand_id
1 'polypeptide(L)'
;MRLDELCDWLRADFGVVAGEVTPIGHGADAAASVWMVRAGSAFYAVKWTGGGSVAGLLLPSRLAELGVGGVPAPVRTLDGALWSERGGRRLSVQPWVGDARAVDAGLTPDQWTAFGALLARVHAVPPDDAVARQLPVEEHRPDAVLTATADVTARLAGGDLTRGRAAGGDDLTRGPAEGGDDLVRELAAAWRDGAELLGALTARAAVLGARLRDRDRAARAVVCHTDCHLGNVLLRSSRAVVGGPLPARVGPTLRAGTDTLAADTPAADAPSPDAPAADAPGPDTPDTDAPSPDTPDTDTPDTDTPSPDTPAANTPSPDTPAANTPSPDTPAADTPGPDTLGADAGADVWLIDWDDATLAPPERDLMFVVGGLPGYAPVGERELGWFAAGYGPVDVDADRLAYYRAVRALGDLTEFAAELLDPSGDRAGREFALSVVRAELAGAGLAGLAAVRA
;
A
#
# COMPACT_ATOMS: atom_id res chain seq x y z
N MET A 1 9.18 23.47 10.28
CA MET A 1 9.68 24.38 9.22
C MET A 1 8.84 25.63 9.22
N ARG A 2 9.43 26.82 9.03
CA ARG A 2 8.65 28.08 8.91
C ARG A 2 7.99 28.16 7.53
N LEU A 3 6.88 28.91 7.43
CA LEU A 3 6.13 29.03 6.18
C LEU A 3 6.97 29.59 5.03
N ASP A 4 7.78 30.62 5.29
CA ASP A 4 8.64 31.22 4.26
C ASP A 4 9.69 30.22 3.74
N GLU A 5 10.28 29.43 4.64
CA GLU A 5 11.24 28.37 4.29
C GLU A 5 10.59 27.30 3.39
N LEU A 6 9.34 26.93 3.69
CA LEU A 6 8.56 25.99 2.86
C LEU A 6 8.32 26.56 1.46
N CYS A 7 7.83 27.80 1.37
CA CYS A 7 7.55 28.47 0.10
C CYS A 7 8.80 28.62 -0.77
N ASP A 8 9.95 28.93 -0.15
CA ASP A 8 11.22 29.04 -0.85
C ASP A 8 11.74 27.68 -1.32
N TRP A 9 11.59 26.62 -0.52
CA TRP A 9 11.95 25.26 -0.92
C TRP A 9 11.09 24.78 -2.10
N LEU A 10 9.77 24.95 -2.03
CA LEU A 10 8.84 24.60 -3.10
C LEU A 10 9.18 25.32 -4.42
N ARG A 11 9.48 26.62 -4.35
CA ARG A 11 9.85 27.40 -5.54
C ARG A 11 11.20 26.94 -6.11
N ALA A 12 12.20 26.75 -5.26
CA ALA A 12 13.56 26.43 -5.67
C ALA A 12 13.66 25.04 -6.29
N ASP A 13 12.98 24.04 -5.72
CA ASP A 13 13.23 22.65 -6.09
C ASP A 13 12.10 22.07 -6.95
N PHE A 14 10.88 22.59 -6.86
CA PHE A 14 9.73 22.11 -7.63
C PHE A 14 9.18 23.14 -8.62
N GLY A 15 9.68 24.38 -8.60
CA GLY A 15 9.12 25.47 -9.41
C GLY A 15 7.71 25.89 -8.99
N VAL A 16 7.22 25.44 -7.82
CA VAL A 16 5.88 25.71 -7.32
C VAL A 16 5.88 27.03 -6.55
N VAL A 17 5.17 28.03 -7.08
CA VAL A 17 4.97 29.32 -6.40
C VAL A 17 3.72 29.24 -5.54
N ALA A 18 3.91 28.98 -4.24
CA ALA A 18 2.82 28.91 -3.26
C ALA A 18 2.08 30.26 -3.14
N GLY A 19 0.75 30.21 -3.17
CA GLY A 19 -0.15 31.34 -2.94
C GLY A 19 -0.84 31.24 -1.58
N GLU A 20 -1.62 30.18 -1.36
CA GLU A 20 -2.23 29.87 -0.06
C GLU A 20 -1.67 28.56 0.46
N VAL A 21 -1.36 28.51 1.76
CA VAL A 21 -0.82 27.32 2.42
C VAL A 21 -1.65 27.04 3.66
N THR A 22 -2.31 25.89 3.68
CA THR A 22 -3.19 25.45 4.76
C THR A 22 -2.61 24.19 5.39
N PRO A 23 -2.24 24.19 6.67
CA PRO A 23 -1.81 22.97 7.35
C PRO A 23 -2.97 21.97 7.44
N ILE A 24 -2.67 20.69 7.20
CA ILE A 24 -3.63 19.58 7.32
C ILE A 24 -3.30 18.86 8.63
N GLY A 25 -4.21 18.94 9.60
CA GLY A 25 -3.99 18.50 10.99
C GLY A 25 -4.17 17.00 11.26
N HIS A 26 -4.10 16.13 10.24
CA HIS A 26 -4.51 14.72 10.36
C HIS A 26 -3.54 13.72 9.70
N GLY A 27 -2.23 14.00 9.72
CA GLY A 27 -1.24 12.98 9.31
C GLY A 27 -0.98 11.99 10.45
N ALA A 28 -1.01 10.69 10.16
CA ALA A 28 -0.67 9.63 11.13
C ALA A 28 0.81 9.68 11.57
N ASP A 29 1.70 10.21 10.72
CA ASP A 29 3.12 10.38 11.03
C ASP A 29 3.38 11.68 11.81
N ALA A 30 3.61 11.58 13.12
CA ALA A 30 3.98 12.70 13.99
C ALA A 30 5.32 13.36 13.61
N ALA A 31 6.18 12.68 12.84
CA ALA A 31 7.41 13.24 12.27
C ALA A 31 7.17 13.95 10.93
N ALA A 32 5.96 13.84 10.36
CA ALA A 32 5.55 14.53 9.16
C ALA A 32 4.74 15.79 9.47
N SER A 33 4.80 16.73 8.54
CA SER A 33 3.87 17.83 8.45
C SER A 33 3.33 17.88 7.03
N VAL A 34 2.02 18.01 6.90
CA VAL A 34 1.33 18.03 5.62
C VAL A 34 0.61 19.35 5.45
N TRP A 35 0.73 19.95 4.27
CA TRP A 35 0.00 21.16 3.90
C TRP A 35 -0.73 20.96 2.57
N MET A 36 -1.90 21.56 2.46
CA MET A 36 -2.50 21.87 1.17
C MET A 36 -1.94 23.21 0.69
N VAL A 37 -1.31 23.21 -0.48
CA VAL A 37 -0.72 24.40 -1.10
C VAL A 37 -1.44 24.72 -2.40
N ARG A 38 -2.00 25.92 -2.51
CA ARG A 38 -2.54 26.45 -3.75
C ARG A 38 -1.43 27.16 -4.53
N ALA A 39 -1.23 26.81 -5.80
CA ALA A 39 -0.39 27.55 -6.73
C ALA A 39 -1.16 27.85 -8.03
N GLY A 40 -1.55 29.11 -8.21
CA GLY A 40 -2.46 29.51 -9.28
C GLY A 40 -3.84 28.88 -9.10
N SER A 41 -4.27 28.07 -10.08
CA SER A 41 -5.51 27.28 -10.03
C SER A 41 -5.32 25.86 -9.52
N ALA A 42 -4.07 25.39 -9.39
CA ALA A 42 -3.76 24.04 -8.93
C ALA A 42 -3.61 24.00 -7.41
N PHE A 43 -3.90 22.84 -6.84
CA PHE A 43 -3.71 22.53 -5.42
C PHE A 43 -2.78 21.32 -5.29
N TYR A 44 -1.97 21.31 -4.25
CA TYR A 44 -0.98 20.27 -3.98
C TYR A 44 -1.03 19.84 -2.51
N ALA A 45 -0.88 18.54 -2.28
CA ALA A 45 -0.49 18.01 -0.98
C ALA A 45 1.04 18.08 -0.89
N VAL A 46 1.56 18.76 0.12
CA VAL A 46 2.99 18.87 0.38
C VAL A 46 3.30 18.20 1.70
N LYS A 47 4.12 17.15 1.67
CA LYS A 47 4.53 16.37 2.85
C LYS A 47 6.01 16.67 3.15
N TRP A 48 6.29 17.06 4.38
CA TRP A 48 7.64 17.22 4.91
C TRP A 48 7.84 16.21 6.02
N THR A 49 8.75 15.25 5.85
CA THR A 49 8.97 14.17 6.82
C THR A 49 10.46 13.94 7.08
N GLY A 50 10.77 13.50 8.30
CA GLY A 50 12.10 13.02 8.69
C GLY A 50 12.25 11.50 8.63
N GLY A 51 11.22 10.78 8.17
CA GLY A 51 11.19 9.32 8.10
C GLY A 51 10.25 8.82 7.00
N GLY A 52 9.79 7.58 7.13
CA GLY A 52 8.86 6.95 6.19
C GLY A 52 9.53 6.30 4.97
N SER A 53 8.81 5.35 4.38
CA SER A 53 9.25 4.62 3.20
C SER A 53 9.34 5.54 1.98
N VAL A 54 10.29 5.28 1.08
CA VAL A 54 10.29 5.89 -0.26
C VAL A 54 9.26 5.23 -1.20
N ALA A 55 8.72 4.07 -0.82
CA ALA A 55 7.75 3.31 -1.61
C ALA A 55 6.51 4.15 -1.94
N GLY A 56 6.01 4.95 -0.99
CA GLY A 56 4.85 5.84 -1.18
C GLY A 56 5.04 6.96 -2.19
N LEU A 57 6.26 7.16 -2.72
CA LEU A 57 6.54 8.05 -3.85
C LEU A 57 6.92 7.27 -5.11
N LEU A 58 7.76 6.24 -4.96
CA LEU A 58 8.23 5.42 -6.07
C LEU A 58 7.09 4.66 -6.75
N LEU A 59 6.23 4.02 -5.98
CA LEU A 59 5.15 3.19 -6.52
C LEU A 59 4.07 4.06 -7.21
N PRO A 60 3.53 5.13 -6.61
CA PRO A 60 2.63 6.05 -7.32
C PRO A 60 3.22 6.64 -8.61
N SER A 61 4.51 6.99 -8.63
CA SER A 61 5.19 7.42 -9.87
C SER A 61 5.20 6.32 -10.92
N ARG A 62 5.55 5.10 -10.52
CA ARG A 62 5.64 3.96 -11.43
C ARG A 62 4.28 3.55 -11.98
N LEU A 63 3.25 3.55 -11.14
CA LEU A 63 1.87 3.28 -11.53
C LEU A 63 1.41 4.27 -12.61
N ALA A 64 1.73 5.55 -12.47
CA ALA A 64 1.42 6.55 -13.49
C ALA A 64 2.20 6.32 -14.80
N GLU A 65 3.48 5.93 -14.75
CA GLU A 65 4.27 5.54 -15.94
C GLU A 65 3.68 4.33 -16.66
N LEU A 66 3.07 3.40 -15.92
CA LEU A 66 2.35 2.24 -16.45
C LEU A 66 0.91 2.58 -16.90
N GLY A 67 0.49 3.85 -16.81
CA GLY A 67 -0.85 4.29 -17.23
C GLY A 67 -1.96 3.98 -16.21
N VAL A 68 -1.64 3.62 -14.98
CA VAL A 68 -2.61 3.38 -13.91
C VAL A 68 -3.08 4.73 -13.35
N GLY A 69 -4.16 5.28 -13.92
CA GLY A 69 -4.85 6.45 -13.38
C GLY A 69 -5.61 6.15 -12.10
N GLY A 70 -5.90 7.18 -11.29
CA GLY A 70 -6.53 7.06 -9.96
C GLY A 70 -5.52 6.99 -8.79
N VAL A 71 -4.25 7.30 -9.04
CA VAL A 71 -3.18 7.32 -8.04
C VAL A 71 -2.41 8.63 -8.16
N PRO A 72 -2.20 9.41 -7.07
CA PRO A 72 -1.54 10.70 -7.13
C PRO A 72 -0.01 10.56 -7.31
N ALA A 73 0.44 10.61 -8.56
CA ALA A 73 1.87 10.63 -8.87
C ALA A 73 2.56 11.87 -8.28
N PRO A 74 3.76 11.75 -7.69
CA PRO A 74 4.52 12.89 -7.20
C PRO A 74 4.89 13.87 -8.32
N VAL A 75 4.84 15.16 -8.00
CA VAL A 75 5.42 16.21 -8.83
C VAL A 75 6.94 16.08 -8.76
N ARG A 76 7.58 15.97 -9.93
CA ARG A 76 9.04 15.91 -10.00
C ARG A 76 9.65 17.26 -9.67
N THR A 77 10.80 17.24 -9.02
CA THR A 77 11.66 18.41 -8.86
C THR A 77 12.18 18.89 -10.22
N LEU A 78 12.75 20.09 -10.27
CA LEU A 78 13.31 20.69 -11.48
C LEU A 78 14.48 19.89 -12.07
N ASP A 79 15.16 19.08 -11.26
CA ASP A 79 16.21 18.13 -11.67
C ASP A 79 15.67 16.70 -11.91
N GLY A 80 14.36 16.48 -11.79
CA GLY A 80 13.68 15.24 -12.18
C GLY A 80 13.50 14.20 -11.06
N ALA A 81 13.97 14.46 -9.85
CA ALA A 81 13.77 13.61 -8.68
C ALA A 81 12.30 13.62 -8.20
N LEU A 82 11.90 12.60 -7.42
CA LEU A 82 10.53 12.49 -6.88
C LEU A 82 10.31 13.26 -5.58
N TRP A 83 11.40 13.71 -4.95
CA TRP A 83 11.42 14.53 -3.74
C TRP A 83 12.69 15.37 -3.70
N SER A 84 12.73 16.34 -2.79
CA SER A 84 13.96 17.05 -2.43
C SER A 84 14.29 16.80 -0.95
N GLU A 85 15.57 16.84 -0.60
CA GLU A 85 16.04 16.66 0.78
C GLU A 85 16.92 17.83 1.23
N ARG A 86 16.62 18.37 2.41
CA ARG A 86 17.44 19.41 3.07
C ARG A 86 17.49 19.15 4.57
N GLY A 87 18.69 19.16 5.15
CA GLY A 87 18.89 18.95 6.57
C GLY A 87 18.41 17.59 7.07
N GLY A 88 18.55 16.54 6.26
CA GLY A 88 18.12 15.17 6.58
C GLY A 88 16.59 14.99 6.62
N ARG A 89 15.83 15.91 6.04
CA ARG A 89 14.37 15.79 5.90
C ARG A 89 13.96 15.91 4.45
N ARG A 90 12.96 15.12 4.09
CA ARG A 90 12.39 15.01 2.75
C ARG A 90 11.20 15.95 2.61
N LEU A 91 11.12 16.63 1.47
CA LEU A 91 9.94 17.34 0.99
C LEU A 91 9.45 16.67 -0.29
N SER A 92 8.19 16.26 -0.31
CA SER A 92 7.52 15.72 -1.51
C SER A 92 6.24 16.50 -1.81
N VAL A 93 5.90 16.57 -3.09
CA VAL A 93 4.73 17.30 -3.59
C VAL A 93 3.90 16.34 -4.42
N GLN A 94 2.61 16.25 -4.14
CA GLN A 94 1.64 15.48 -4.91
C GLN A 94 0.48 16.39 -5.31
N PRO A 95 -0.18 16.15 -6.45
CA PRO A 95 -1.43 16.83 -6.78
C PRO A 95 -2.48 16.63 -5.68
N TRP A 96 -3.23 17.67 -5.36
CA TRP A 96 -4.39 17.56 -4.50
C TRP A 96 -5.57 17.01 -5.30
N VAL A 97 -5.96 15.77 -5.03
CA VAL A 97 -6.87 15.00 -5.90
C VAL A 97 -8.34 15.00 -5.45
N GLY A 98 -8.61 15.26 -4.18
CA GLY A 98 -9.96 15.19 -3.62
C GLY A 98 -10.08 15.86 -2.25
N ASP A 99 -11.26 16.42 -1.98
CA ASP A 99 -11.60 17.05 -0.70
C ASP A 99 -12.50 16.15 0.17
N ALA A 100 -13.07 15.08 -0.40
CA ALA A 100 -14.03 14.22 0.26
C ALA A 100 -13.53 12.78 0.26
N ARG A 101 -13.53 12.15 1.45
CA ARG A 101 -13.24 10.72 1.61
C ARG A 101 -14.49 9.91 1.35
N ALA A 102 -14.32 8.74 0.75
CA ALA A 102 -15.42 7.83 0.43
C ALA A 102 -16.15 7.32 1.68
N VAL A 103 -15.45 7.19 2.82
CA VAL A 103 -16.07 6.81 4.09
C VAL A 103 -17.08 7.85 4.60
N ASP A 104 -16.85 9.14 4.32
CA ASP A 104 -17.72 10.22 4.78
C ASP A 104 -18.90 10.46 3.82
N ALA A 105 -18.64 10.37 2.51
CA ALA A 105 -19.60 10.71 1.46
C ALA A 105 -20.37 9.51 0.88
N GLY A 106 -19.83 8.29 1.05
CA GLY A 106 -20.24 7.11 0.29
C GLY A 106 -19.74 7.15 -1.17
N LEU A 107 -19.78 5.99 -1.83
CA LEU A 107 -19.50 5.87 -3.27
C LEU A 107 -20.80 5.60 -4.03
N THR A 108 -20.95 6.19 -5.21
CA THR A 108 -21.98 5.81 -6.18
C THR A 108 -21.65 4.44 -6.80
N PRO A 109 -22.61 3.78 -7.48
CA PRO A 109 -22.34 2.52 -8.19
C PRO A 109 -21.18 2.62 -9.21
N ASP A 110 -21.11 3.71 -9.96
CA ASP A 110 -20.05 3.95 -10.94
C ASP A 110 -18.70 4.17 -10.26
N GLN A 111 -18.68 4.85 -9.10
CA GLN A 111 -17.46 5.05 -8.31
C GLN A 111 -16.97 3.76 -7.67
N TRP A 112 -17.87 2.90 -7.17
CA TRP A 112 -17.53 1.55 -6.71
C TRP A 112 -16.91 0.71 -7.84
N THR A 113 -17.50 0.76 -9.03
CA THR A 113 -16.97 0.09 -10.22
C THR A 113 -15.60 0.64 -10.59
N ALA A 114 -15.42 1.97 -10.58
CA ALA A 114 -14.13 2.61 -10.84
C ALA A 114 -13.07 2.24 -9.80
N PHE A 115 -13.45 2.10 -8.52
CA PHE A 115 -12.55 1.67 -7.45
C PHE A 115 -12.11 0.22 -7.65
N GLY A 116 -13.03 -0.67 -8.01
CA GLY A 116 -12.70 -2.04 -8.38
C GLY A 116 -11.73 -2.12 -9.56
N ALA A 117 -12.00 -1.37 -10.62
CA ALA A 117 -11.12 -1.31 -11.80
C ALA A 117 -9.73 -0.75 -11.48
N LEU A 118 -9.65 0.26 -10.61
CA LEU A 118 -8.38 0.79 -10.11
C LEU A 118 -7.58 -0.29 -9.38
N LEU A 119 -8.18 -0.96 -8.40
CA LEU A 119 -7.47 -1.98 -7.62
C LEU A 119 -7.06 -3.17 -8.48
N ALA A 120 -7.87 -3.58 -9.46
CA ALA A 120 -7.51 -4.62 -10.41
C ALA A 120 -6.28 -4.25 -11.26
N ARG A 121 -6.18 -3.00 -11.73
CA ARG A 121 -4.99 -2.52 -12.46
C ARG A 121 -3.74 -2.52 -11.59
N VAL A 122 -3.87 -2.14 -10.32
CA VAL A 122 -2.77 -2.20 -9.34
C VAL A 122 -2.33 -3.66 -9.13
N HIS A 123 -3.26 -4.58 -8.90
CA HIS A 123 -2.98 -6.00 -8.72
C HIS A 123 -2.48 -6.71 -10.00
N ALA A 124 -2.64 -6.07 -11.16
CA ALA A 124 -2.14 -6.56 -12.44
C ALA A 124 -0.69 -6.11 -12.72
N VAL A 125 -0.11 -5.21 -11.92
CA VAL A 125 1.31 -4.84 -12.04
C VAL A 125 2.16 -6.10 -11.85
N PRO A 126 3.06 -6.43 -12.80
CA PRO A 126 3.90 -7.60 -12.67
C PRO A 126 4.76 -7.53 -11.40
N PRO A 127 4.85 -8.61 -10.59
CA PRO A 127 5.68 -8.62 -9.39
C PRO A 127 7.17 -8.50 -9.71
N ASP A 128 7.57 -8.75 -10.96
CA ASP A 128 8.91 -8.49 -11.48
C ASP A 128 9.08 -7.08 -12.06
N ASP A 129 8.14 -6.15 -11.86
CA ASP A 129 8.40 -4.74 -12.15
C ASP A 129 9.57 -4.22 -11.27
N ALA A 130 10.37 -3.29 -11.81
CA ALA A 130 11.57 -2.80 -11.15
C ALA A 130 11.29 -2.14 -9.78
N VAL A 131 10.14 -1.49 -9.62
CA VAL A 131 9.72 -0.90 -8.34
C VAL A 131 8.98 -1.92 -7.49
N ALA A 132 8.11 -2.75 -8.10
CA ALA A 132 7.38 -3.78 -7.36
C ALA A 132 8.30 -4.77 -6.63
N ARG A 133 9.43 -5.16 -7.26
CA ARG A 133 10.44 -6.05 -6.65
C ARG A 133 11.15 -5.48 -5.42
N GLN A 134 11.02 -4.19 -5.17
CA GLN A 134 11.61 -3.52 -4.00
C GLN A 134 10.64 -3.44 -2.82
N LEU A 135 9.36 -3.75 -3.04
CA LEU A 135 8.37 -3.76 -1.97
C LEU A 135 8.66 -4.89 -0.98
N PRO A 136 8.31 -4.71 0.31
CA PRO A 136 8.24 -5.81 1.26
C PRO A 136 7.39 -6.95 0.70
N VAL A 137 7.71 -8.19 1.06
CA VAL A 137 6.92 -9.36 0.71
C VAL A 137 6.22 -9.86 1.96
N GLU A 138 4.93 -10.17 1.88
CA GLU A 138 4.19 -10.76 2.99
C GLU A 138 4.78 -12.14 3.33
N GLU A 139 5.21 -12.28 4.58
CA GLU A 139 5.79 -13.53 5.10
C GLU A 139 4.83 -14.30 6.00
N HIS A 140 3.57 -13.87 6.14
CA HIS A 140 2.57 -14.45 7.05
C HIS A 140 3.10 -14.61 8.48
N ARG A 141 3.79 -13.57 8.96
CA ARG A 141 4.43 -13.49 10.28
C ARG A 141 3.74 -12.45 11.17
N PRO A 142 2.79 -12.88 12.03
CA PRO A 142 2.09 -11.97 12.93
C PRO A 142 2.89 -11.65 14.20
N ASP A 143 4.16 -12.06 14.33
CA ASP A 143 4.93 -12.01 15.56
C ASP A 143 4.97 -10.63 16.22
N ALA A 144 5.11 -9.57 15.42
CA ALA A 144 5.12 -8.19 15.90
C ALA A 144 3.79 -7.81 16.57
N VAL A 145 2.66 -8.10 15.92
CA VAL A 145 1.34 -7.76 16.47
C VAL A 145 0.98 -8.62 17.67
N LEU A 146 1.40 -9.89 17.70
CA LEU A 146 1.23 -10.76 18.86
C LEU A 146 2.05 -10.27 20.07
N THR A 147 3.28 -9.81 19.82
CA THR A 147 4.13 -9.22 20.86
C THR A 147 3.52 -7.94 21.40
N ALA A 148 3.09 -7.02 20.54
CA ALA A 148 2.42 -5.78 20.94
C ALA A 148 1.14 -6.05 21.76
N THR A 149 0.36 -7.06 21.36
CA THR A 149 -0.85 -7.48 22.09
C THR A 149 -0.51 -7.98 23.49
N ALA A 150 0.54 -8.79 23.62
CA ALA A 150 1.03 -9.29 24.90
C ALA A 150 1.55 -8.16 25.80
N ASP A 151 2.28 -7.20 25.24
CA ASP A 151 2.83 -6.05 25.95
C ASP A 151 1.73 -5.14 26.51
N VAL A 152 0.72 -4.80 25.70
CA VAL A 152 -0.45 -4.05 26.14
C VAL A 152 -1.18 -4.80 27.25
N THR A 153 -1.40 -6.12 27.08
CA THR A 153 -2.06 -6.95 28.08
C THR A 153 -1.30 -6.95 29.41
N ALA A 154 0.03 -7.12 29.38
CA ALA A 154 0.88 -7.09 30.57
C ALA A 154 0.85 -5.71 31.24
N ARG A 155 0.92 -4.64 30.45
CA ARG A 155 0.90 -3.25 30.93
C ARG A 155 -0.43 -2.92 31.64
N LEU A 156 -1.56 -3.36 31.10
CA LEU A 156 -2.89 -3.16 31.71
C LEU A 156 -3.08 -4.03 32.97
N ALA A 157 -2.46 -5.21 33.05
CA ALA A 157 -2.50 -6.08 34.23
C ALA A 157 -1.64 -5.56 35.41
N GLY A 158 -0.57 -4.79 35.12
CA GLY A 158 0.43 -4.36 36.10
C GLY A 158 -0.06 -3.41 37.21
N GLY A 159 -1.28 -2.89 37.16
CA GLY A 159 -1.94 -2.15 38.25
C GLY A 159 -1.31 -0.79 38.66
N ASP A 160 -0.12 -0.46 38.17
CA ASP A 160 0.61 0.78 38.48
C ASP A 160 0.04 2.00 37.71
N LEU A 161 -0.62 1.76 36.58
CA LEU A 161 -1.26 2.80 35.76
C LEU A 161 -2.66 3.19 36.26
N THR A 162 -3.31 2.33 37.04
CA THR A 162 -4.65 2.58 37.60
C THR A 162 -4.63 3.10 39.03
N ARG A 163 -3.48 3.01 39.71
CA ARG A 163 -3.24 3.58 41.05
C ARG A 163 -2.50 4.90 40.90
N GLY A 164 -3.19 6.02 41.13
CA GLY A 164 -2.58 7.34 41.12
C GLY A 164 -1.34 7.37 42.04
N ARG A 165 -0.21 7.84 41.51
CA ARG A 165 1.04 8.01 42.27
C ARG A 165 0.77 8.99 43.41
N ALA A 166 0.64 8.49 44.64
CA ALA A 166 0.66 9.33 45.82
C ALA A 166 2.06 9.94 45.92
N ALA A 167 2.19 11.21 45.53
CA ALA A 167 3.41 11.97 45.75
C ALA A 167 3.62 12.05 47.27
N GLY A 168 4.72 11.46 47.75
CA GLY A 168 5.15 11.61 49.13
C GLY A 168 5.44 13.08 49.43
N GLY A 169 4.60 13.69 50.24
CA GLY A 169 4.74 15.05 50.73
C GLY A 169 3.60 15.35 51.70
N ASP A 170 3.94 15.49 52.99
CA ASP A 170 3.02 15.90 54.05
C ASP A 170 2.45 17.29 53.75
N ASP A 171 1.27 17.34 53.15
CA ASP A 171 0.43 18.55 53.11
C ASP A 171 -1.04 18.17 53.29
N LEU A 172 -1.56 18.47 54.48
CA LEU A 172 -2.90 18.14 54.96
C LEU A 172 -4.00 19.08 54.42
N THR A 173 -3.80 19.71 53.25
CA THR A 173 -4.78 20.67 52.70
C THR A 173 -5.21 20.41 51.25
N ARG A 174 -5.06 19.17 50.75
CA ARG A 174 -5.65 18.75 49.47
C ARG A 174 -6.92 17.92 49.71
N GLY A 175 -8.05 18.37 49.17
CA GLY A 175 -9.27 17.57 49.03
C GLY A 175 -8.99 16.25 48.30
N PRO A 176 -9.93 15.29 48.30
CA PRO A 176 -9.64 13.92 47.90
C PRO A 176 -9.03 13.90 46.50
N ALA A 177 -7.79 13.42 46.40
CA ALA A 177 -7.19 13.08 45.12
C ALA A 177 -7.94 11.85 44.59
N GLU A 178 -9.05 12.08 43.89
CA GLU A 178 -9.85 11.04 43.24
C GLU A 178 -9.05 10.40 42.10
N GLY A 179 -8.30 9.36 42.48
CA GLY A 179 -7.88 8.16 41.77
C GLY A 179 -7.79 8.14 40.23
N GLY A 180 -6.56 7.95 39.73
CA GLY A 180 -6.17 7.23 38.49
C GLY A 180 -6.75 7.73 37.17
N ASP A 181 -6.01 7.59 36.07
CA ASP A 181 -6.52 7.91 34.74
C ASP A 181 -7.75 7.02 34.41
N ASP A 182 -8.90 7.65 34.28
CA ASP A 182 -10.20 7.00 34.07
C ASP A 182 -10.28 6.31 32.71
N LEU A 183 -9.72 6.90 31.66
CA LEU A 183 -9.65 6.26 30.34
C LEU A 183 -8.80 5.01 30.38
N VAL A 184 -7.67 5.04 31.09
CA VAL A 184 -6.82 3.85 31.24
C VAL A 184 -7.54 2.75 32.03
N ARG A 185 -8.33 3.11 33.05
CA ARG A 185 -9.15 2.17 33.80
C ARG A 185 -10.25 1.56 32.93
N GLU A 186 -10.89 2.37 32.10
CA GLU A 186 -11.91 1.94 31.15
C GLU A 186 -11.33 1.04 30.05
N LEU A 187 -10.14 1.36 29.53
CA LEU A 187 -9.38 0.51 28.63
C LEU A 187 -9.08 -0.84 29.28
N ALA A 188 -8.56 -0.84 30.52
CA ALA A 188 -8.25 -2.08 31.25
C ALA A 188 -9.50 -2.92 31.55
N ALA A 189 -10.67 -2.31 31.69
CA ALA A 189 -11.94 -3.03 31.81
C ALA A 189 -12.34 -3.65 30.46
N ALA A 190 -12.39 -2.85 29.40
CA ALA A 190 -12.73 -3.32 28.06
C ALA A 190 -11.79 -4.46 27.60
N TRP A 191 -10.49 -4.32 27.83
CA TRP A 191 -9.48 -5.34 27.49
C TRP A 191 -9.67 -6.65 28.25
N ARG A 192 -10.08 -6.60 29.53
CA ARG A 192 -10.41 -7.80 30.30
C ARG A 192 -11.70 -8.44 29.84
N ASP A 193 -12.72 -7.64 29.57
CA ASP A 193 -14.03 -8.12 29.11
C ASP A 193 -13.90 -8.76 27.71
N GLY A 194 -13.01 -8.24 26.86
CA GLY A 194 -12.69 -8.76 25.53
C GLY A 194 -11.59 -9.84 25.49
N ALA A 195 -11.14 -10.38 26.62
CA ALA A 195 -9.99 -11.30 26.68
C ALA A 195 -10.20 -12.60 25.89
N GLU A 196 -11.44 -13.12 25.84
CA GLU A 196 -11.75 -14.32 25.03
C GLU A 196 -11.58 -14.05 23.54
N LEU A 197 -12.06 -12.90 23.05
CA LEU A 197 -11.92 -12.48 21.66
C LEU A 197 -10.44 -12.24 21.31
N LEU A 198 -9.70 -11.53 22.16
CA LEU A 198 -8.26 -11.33 21.99
C LEU A 198 -7.50 -12.66 21.90
N GLY A 199 -7.83 -13.63 22.76
CA GLY A 199 -7.27 -14.97 22.73
C GLY A 199 -7.59 -15.70 21.43
N ALA A 200 -8.84 -15.61 20.95
CA ALA A 200 -9.27 -16.21 19.69
C ALA A 200 -8.54 -15.60 18.48
N LEU A 201 -8.41 -14.28 18.41
CA LEU A 201 -7.69 -13.57 17.35
C LEU A 201 -6.21 -13.92 17.35
N THR A 202 -5.56 -13.91 18.52
CA THR A 202 -4.15 -14.27 18.70
C THR A 202 -3.89 -15.69 18.21
N ALA A 203 -4.71 -16.64 18.65
CA ALA A 203 -4.60 -18.04 18.23
C ALA A 203 -4.83 -18.19 16.73
N ARG A 204 -5.83 -17.49 16.18
CA ARG A 204 -6.15 -17.56 14.75
C ARG A 204 -5.04 -16.98 13.88
N ALA A 205 -4.52 -15.81 14.21
CA ALA A 205 -3.40 -15.20 13.51
C ALA A 205 -2.17 -16.11 13.53
N ALA A 206 -1.82 -16.69 14.69
CA ALA A 206 -0.68 -17.60 14.81
C ALA A 206 -0.86 -18.90 14.00
N VAL A 207 -2.01 -19.56 14.12
CA VAL A 207 -2.29 -20.84 13.45
C VAL A 207 -2.40 -20.67 11.94
N LEU A 208 -3.18 -19.68 11.47
CA LEU A 208 -3.31 -19.42 10.05
C LEU A 208 -2.01 -18.89 9.46
N GLY A 209 -1.30 -17.99 10.16
CA GLY A 209 0.01 -17.52 9.73
C GLY A 209 0.98 -18.68 9.50
N ALA A 210 1.06 -19.64 10.42
CA ALA A 210 1.90 -20.83 10.25
C ALA A 210 1.50 -21.68 9.02
N ARG A 211 0.20 -21.92 8.83
CA ARG A 211 -0.28 -22.70 7.67
C ARG A 211 -0.03 -21.98 6.35
N LEU A 212 -0.29 -20.67 6.31
CA LEU A 212 -0.13 -19.84 5.12
C LEU A 212 1.35 -19.68 4.74
N ARG A 213 2.27 -19.59 5.70
CA ARG A 213 3.72 -19.57 5.40
C ARG A 213 4.19 -20.74 4.57
N ASP A 214 3.69 -21.93 4.88
CA ASP A 214 4.07 -23.14 4.15
C ASP A 214 3.36 -23.22 2.79
N ARG A 215 2.08 -22.84 2.75
CA ARG A 215 1.24 -22.91 1.56
C ARG A 215 1.55 -21.85 0.51
N ASP A 216 1.78 -20.61 0.94
CA ASP A 216 1.80 -19.43 0.07
C ASP A 216 3.20 -19.05 -0.40
N ARG A 217 4.24 -19.83 -0.05
CA ARG A 217 5.62 -19.63 -0.53
C ARG A 217 5.72 -19.56 -2.06
N ALA A 218 4.81 -20.22 -2.78
CA ALA A 218 4.72 -20.21 -4.24
C ALA A 218 3.43 -19.54 -4.75
N ALA A 219 2.63 -18.92 -3.88
CA ALA A 219 1.39 -18.27 -4.28
C ALA A 219 1.64 -17.02 -5.11
N ARG A 220 0.65 -16.65 -5.92
CA ARG A 220 0.66 -15.39 -6.67
C ARG A 220 0.65 -14.22 -5.70
N ALA A 221 1.76 -13.51 -5.60
CA ALA A 221 1.83 -12.19 -4.99
C ALA A 221 1.49 -11.11 -6.03
N VAL A 222 0.73 -10.11 -5.60
CA VAL A 222 0.43 -8.90 -6.36
C VAL A 222 0.86 -7.68 -5.55
N VAL A 223 1.01 -6.53 -6.20
CA VAL A 223 1.18 -5.26 -5.49
C VAL A 223 -0.12 -4.97 -4.73
N CYS A 224 -0.05 -4.94 -3.40
CA CYS A 224 -1.16 -4.57 -2.53
C CYS A 224 -0.89 -3.20 -1.90
N HIS A 225 -1.95 -2.41 -1.76
CA HIS A 225 -1.96 -1.14 -1.02
C HIS A 225 -1.80 -1.34 0.48
N THR A 226 -2.31 -2.45 1.02
CA THR A 226 -2.35 -2.89 2.42
C THR A 226 -3.31 -2.15 3.35
N ASP A 227 -3.76 -0.96 2.95
CA ASP A 227 -4.73 -0.15 3.71
C ASP A 227 -5.78 0.56 2.82
N CYS A 228 -6.32 -0.13 1.81
CA CYS A 228 -7.25 0.46 0.84
C CYS A 228 -8.70 0.60 1.35
N HIS A 229 -8.89 0.94 2.63
CA HIS A 229 -10.22 1.22 3.18
C HIS A 229 -10.80 2.54 2.61
N LEU A 230 -12.10 2.75 2.75
CA LEU A 230 -12.79 3.93 2.20
C LEU A 230 -12.32 5.28 2.78
N GLY A 231 -11.51 5.29 3.84
CA GLY A 231 -10.85 6.50 4.34
C GLY A 231 -9.72 6.98 3.43
N ASN A 232 -9.05 6.06 2.74
CA ASN A 232 -7.95 6.31 1.80
C ASN A 232 -8.43 6.41 0.34
N VAL A 233 -9.74 6.32 0.11
CA VAL A 233 -10.35 6.56 -1.19
C VAL A 233 -10.92 7.97 -1.22
N LEU A 234 -10.39 8.83 -2.09
CA LEU A 234 -10.84 10.21 -2.27
C LEU A 234 -11.71 10.34 -3.51
N LEU A 235 -12.78 11.12 -3.38
CA LEU A 235 -13.62 11.52 -4.50
C LEU A 235 -13.01 12.72 -5.21
N ARG A 236 -13.06 12.71 -6.54
CA ARG A 236 -12.53 13.80 -7.36
C ARG A 236 -13.09 15.15 -6.88
N SER A 237 -12.20 16.08 -6.56
CA SER A 237 -12.60 17.44 -6.21
C SER A 237 -13.08 18.21 -7.46
N SER A 238 -14.11 19.05 -7.31
CA SER A 238 -14.48 20.06 -8.31
C SER A 238 -13.39 21.13 -8.49
N ARG A 239 -12.41 21.19 -7.57
CA ARG A 239 -11.21 22.04 -7.63
C ARG A 239 -10.00 21.33 -8.26
N ALA A 240 -10.08 20.02 -8.52
CA ALA A 240 -8.99 19.24 -9.11
C ALA A 240 -8.87 19.55 -10.61
N VAL A 241 -8.14 20.62 -10.92
CA VAL A 241 -7.48 20.76 -12.22
C VAL A 241 -6.25 19.87 -12.14
N VAL A 242 -6.32 18.66 -12.69
CA VAL A 242 -5.11 17.85 -12.94
C VAL A 242 -4.28 18.66 -13.92
N GLY A 243 -3.27 19.36 -13.39
CA GLY A 243 -2.37 20.15 -14.21
C GLY A 243 -1.63 19.22 -15.15
N GLY A 244 -1.80 19.42 -16.45
CA GLY A 244 -0.77 19.03 -17.40
C GLY A 244 0.57 19.66 -16.99
N PRO A 245 1.71 19.16 -17.52
CA PRO A 245 3.02 19.69 -17.16
C PRO A 245 3.01 21.22 -17.25
N LEU A 246 3.60 21.86 -16.24
CA LEU A 246 3.79 23.32 -16.24
C LEU A 246 4.33 23.72 -17.61
N PRO A 247 3.80 24.78 -18.26
CA PRO A 247 4.28 25.19 -19.56
C PRO A 247 5.78 25.45 -19.45
N ALA A 248 6.57 24.71 -20.24
CA ALA A 248 7.98 24.99 -20.41
C ALA A 248 8.10 26.47 -20.76
N ARG A 249 8.65 27.27 -19.84
CA ARG A 249 8.94 28.66 -20.16
C ARG A 249 10.03 28.66 -21.20
N VAL A 250 9.61 28.91 -22.44
CA VAL A 250 10.44 29.40 -23.54
C VAL A 250 11.22 30.60 -22.99
N GLY A 251 12.52 30.40 -22.76
CA GLY A 251 13.45 31.49 -22.51
C GLY A 251 13.43 32.47 -23.69
N PRO A 252 13.77 33.75 -23.48
CA PRO A 252 13.61 34.77 -24.52
C PRO A 252 14.44 34.40 -25.75
N THR A 253 13.75 34.12 -26.85
CA THR A 253 14.34 34.03 -28.19
C THR A 253 14.92 35.40 -28.56
N LEU A 254 16.22 35.56 -28.38
CA LEU A 254 16.99 36.56 -29.08
C LEU A 254 17.20 36.08 -30.52
N ARG A 255 16.45 36.67 -31.46
CA ARG A 255 16.80 36.64 -32.88
C ARG A 255 17.95 37.61 -33.12
N ALA A 256 19.06 37.11 -33.66
CA ALA A 256 19.97 37.89 -34.48
C ALA A 256 20.50 36.98 -35.59
N GLY A 257 20.34 37.45 -36.83
CA GLY A 257 20.64 36.70 -38.04
C GLY A 257 22.13 36.63 -38.37
N THR A 258 22.43 35.66 -39.24
CA THR A 258 23.45 35.65 -40.30
C THR A 258 24.69 36.53 -40.10
N ASP A 259 25.84 35.89 -39.87
CA ASP A 259 26.92 36.06 -40.84
C ASP A 259 27.87 34.87 -40.89
N THR A 260 28.39 34.65 -42.09
CA THR A 260 29.18 33.51 -42.55
C THR A 260 30.66 33.82 -42.33
N LEU A 261 31.48 32.89 -41.85
CA LEU A 261 32.90 32.81 -42.21
C LEU A 261 33.45 31.41 -41.89
N ALA A 262 33.93 30.75 -42.95
CA ALA A 262 34.66 29.49 -42.93
C ALA A 262 36.11 29.69 -42.44
N ALA A 263 36.71 28.67 -41.82
CA ALA A 263 38.01 28.11 -42.21
C ALA A 263 38.50 27.02 -41.23
N ASP A 264 38.98 25.93 -41.85
CA ASP A 264 40.12 25.09 -41.49
C ASP A 264 40.08 24.05 -40.35
N THR A 265 39.97 22.80 -40.81
CA THR A 265 40.47 21.56 -40.19
C THR A 265 42.01 21.61 -40.04
N PRO A 266 42.60 20.88 -39.08
CA PRO A 266 43.22 19.63 -39.49
C PRO A 266 42.98 18.45 -38.54
N ALA A 267 42.93 17.26 -39.15
CA ALA A 267 42.87 15.96 -38.52
C ALA A 267 44.19 15.62 -37.80
N ALA A 268 44.11 14.85 -36.72
CA ALA A 268 45.25 14.14 -36.15
C ALA A 268 44.83 12.77 -35.60
N ASP A 269 45.74 11.82 -35.84
CA ASP A 269 45.65 10.37 -35.81
C ASP A 269 45.29 9.69 -34.46
N ALA A 270 44.68 8.51 -34.60
CA ALA A 270 44.51 7.50 -33.55
C ALA A 270 45.85 6.87 -33.11
N PRO A 271 45.88 6.18 -31.96
CA PRO A 271 45.89 4.73 -32.06
C PRO A 271 45.08 3.97 -30.98
N SER A 272 44.60 2.79 -31.37
CA SER A 272 44.02 1.73 -30.52
C SER A 272 45.08 1.06 -29.64
N PRO A 273 44.68 0.47 -28.49
CA PRO A 273 45.42 -0.63 -27.89
C PRO A 273 44.69 -1.97 -28.01
N ASP A 274 45.48 -2.96 -28.42
CA ASP A 274 45.18 -4.38 -28.59
C ASP A 274 44.71 -5.09 -27.30
N ALA A 275 43.80 -6.04 -27.48
CA ALA A 275 43.45 -7.06 -26.51
C ALA A 275 44.47 -8.22 -26.54
N PRO A 276 44.89 -8.77 -25.38
CA PRO A 276 45.46 -10.10 -25.35
C PRO A 276 44.39 -11.14 -24.99
N ALA A 277 44.27 -12.14 -25.86
CA ALA A 277 43.61 -13.41 -25.56
C ALA A 277 44.49 -14.22 -24.58
N ALA A 278 43.87 -14.85 -23.58
CA ALA A 278 44.52 -15.84 -22.75
C ALA A 278 43.56 -17.02 -22.48
N ASP A 279 44.11 -18.21 -22.64
CA ASP A 279 43.46 -19.50 -22.76
C ASP A 279 42.64 -19.95 -21.55
N ALA A 280 41.55 -20.66 -21.85
CA ALA A 280 40.75 -21.40 -20.89
C ALA A 280 41.42 -22.73 -20.49
N PRO A 281 41.48 -23.07 -19.19
CA PRO A 281 41.55 -24.46 -18.74
C PRO A 281 40.14 -24.96 -18.33
N GLY A 282 39.74 -26.11 -18.88
CA GLY A 282 38.57 -26.88 -18.47
C GLY A 282 38.74 -27.55 -17.10
N PRO A 283 37.68 -28.23 -16.60
CA PRO A 283 37.46 -28.47 -15.18
C PRO A 283 38.14 -29.74 -14.66
N ASP A 284 38.77 -29.64 -13.47
CA ASP A 284 39.14 -30.80 -12.66
C ASP A 284 38.21 -30.87 -11.43
N THR A 285 37.20 -31.73 -11.51
CA THR A 285 36.42 -32.17 -10.34
C THR A 285 37.00 -33.48 -9.82
N PRO A 286 37.29 -33.61 -8.51
CA PRO A 286 37.73 -34.88 -7.93
C PRO A 286 36.55 -35.85 -7.79
N ASP A 287 36.73 -37.08 -8.29
CA ASP A 287 35.90 -38.23 -7.98
C ASP A 287 35.88 -38.50 -6.47
N THR A 288 34.69 -38.49 -5.87
CA THR A 288 34.48 -39.05 -4.54
C THR A 288 33.46 -40.18 -4.64
N ASP A 289 33.99 -41.41 -4.67
CA ASP A 289 33.24 -42.63 -4.37
C ASP A 289 32.82 -42.62 -2.90
N ALA A 290 31.51 -42.61 -2.65
CA ALA A 290 30.94 -42.93 -1.34
C ALA A 290 29.73 -43.88 -1.50
N PRO A 291 29.58 -44.87 -0.61
CA PRO A 291 28.89 -46.13 -0.89
C PRO A 291 27.36 -46.05 -0.78
N SER A 292 26.69 -46.89 -1.57
CA SER A 292 25.24 -47.16 -1.51
C SER A 292 24.83 -47.78 -0.16
N PRO A 293 23.74 -47.32 0.47
CA PRO A 293 23.10 -48.07 1.54
C PRO A 293 22.13 -49.11 0.95
N ASP A 294 22.34 -50.38 1.33
CA ASP A 294 21.42 -51.49 1.08
C ASP A 294 20.07 -51.23 1.77
N THR A 295 19.00 -51.13 0.97
CA THR A 295 17.61 -51.22 1.46
C THR A 295 17.14 -52.67 1.36
N PRO A 296 16.54 -53.25 2.42
CA PRO A 296 16.02 -54.60 2.38
C PRO A 296 14.74 -54.68 1.55
N ASP A 297 14.68 -55.65 0.64
CA ASP A 297 13.47 -56.05 -0.08
C ASP A 297 12.39 -56.52 0.91
N THR A 298 11.23 -55.87 0.85
CA THR A 298 10.01 -56.37 1.48
C THR A 298 9.02 -56.76 0.39
N ASP A 299 8.82 -58.06 0.23
CA ASP A 299 7.76 -58.67 -0.58
C ASP A 299 6.37 -58.19 -0.10
N THR A 300 5.71 -57.37 -0.92
CA THR A 300 4.26 -57.13 -0.82
C THR A 300 3.50 -58.14 -1.69
N PRO A 301 2.46 -58.80 -1.17
CA PRO A 301 1.68 -59.76 -1.93
C PRO A 301 0.73 -59.05 -2.92
N ASP A 302 0.62 -59.61 -4.13
CA ASP A 302 -0.36 -59.22 -5.14
C ASP A 302 -1.79 -59.35 -4.60
N THR A 303 -2.55 -58.26 -4.64
CA THR A 303 -4.00 -58.28 -4.47
C THR A 303 -4.68 -57.93 -5.79
N ASP A 304 -5.18 -58.97 -6.45
CA ASP A 304 -6.12 -58.87 -7.57
C ASP A 304 -7.35 -58.05 -7.17
N THR A 305 -7.51 -56.88 -7.80
CA THR A 305 -8.76 -56.11 -7.72
C THR A 305 -9.33 -55.96 -9.13
N PRO A 306 -10.58 -56.40 -9.38
CA PRO A 306 -11.16 -56.40 -10.72
C PRO A 306 -11.52 -54.97 -11.19
N SER A 307 -11.22 -54.69 -12.46
CA SER A 307 -11.59 -53.44 -13.15
C SER A 307 -13.11 -53.26 -13.23
N PRO A 308 -13.66 -52.06 -12.93
CA PRO A 308 -15.02 -51.73 -13.29
C PRO A 308 -15.09 -51.25 -14.75
N ASP A 309 -15.95 -51.89 -15.55
CA ASP A 309 -16.33 -51.47 -16.89
C ASP A 309 -16.95 -50.07 -16.88
N THR A 310 -16.33 -49.13 -17.60
CA THR A 310 -16.89 -47.80 -17.84
C THR A 310 -17.57 -47.77 -19.21
N PRO A 311 -18.86 -47.39 -19.32
CA PRO A 311 -19.54 -47.28 -20.61
C PRO A 311 -19.01 -46.10 -21.42
N ALA A 312 -18.72 -46.33 -22.70
CA ALA A 312 -18.35 -45.30 -23.67
C ALA A 312 -19.50 -44.31 -23.89
N ALA A 313 -19.26 -43.03 -23.58
CA ALA A 313 -20.14 -41.93 -23.96
C ALA A 313 -19.52 -41.18 -25.15
N ASN A 314 -20.29 -41.13 -26.24
CA ASN A 314 -19.93 -40.54 -27.53
C ASN A 314 -19.65 -39.03 -27.41
N THR A 315 -18.47 -38.60 -27.82
CA THR A 315 -18.11 -37.19 -28.09
C THR A 315 -18.54 -36.80 -29.50
N PRO A 316 -19.36 -35.75 -29.68
CA PRO A 316 -19.50 -35.09 -30.97
C PRO A 316 -18.33 -34.11 -31.18
N SER A 317 -17.62 -34.24 -32.29
CA SER A 317 -16.64 -33.24 -32.76
C SER A 317 -17.34 -31.93 -33.15
N PRO A 318 -16.85 -30.76 -32.73
CA PRO A 318 -17.17 -29.51 -33.42
C PRO A 318 -16.13 -29.22 -34.50
N ASP A 319 -16.64 -28.95 -35.70
CA ASP A 319 -15.91 -28.56 -36.90
C ASP A 319 -15.03 -27.31 -36.69
N THR A 320 -13.83 -27.34 -37.25
CA THR A 320 -12.91 -26.19 -37.33
C THR A 320 -13.23 -25.36 -38.59
N PRO A 321 -13.59 -24.07 -38.49
CA PRO A 321 -13.67 -23.22 -39.68
C PRO A 321 -12.26 -22.75 -40.09
N ALA A 322 -11.94 -22.94 -41.37
CA ALA A 322 -10.71 -22.50 -42.00
C ALA A 322 -10.54 -20.97 -41.97
N ALA A 323 -9.27 -20.55 -41.84
CA ALA A 323 -8.83 -19.16 -41.83
C ALA A 323 -9.18 -18.43 -43.14
N ASN A 324 -9.76 -17.23 -43.01
CA ASN A 324 -9.82 -16.24 -44.09
C ASN A 324 -9.00 -15.02 -43.66
N THR A 325 -7.82 -14.88 -44.24
CA THR A 325 -6.94 -13.70 -44.13
C THR A 325 -7.35 -12.65 -45.17
N PRO A 326 -7.60 -11.39 -44.77
CA PRO A 326 -7.50 -10.25 -45.68
C PRO A 326 -6.22 -9.43 -45.40
N SER A 327 -5.46 -9.12 -46.44
CA SER A 327 -4.63 -7.90 -46.55
C SER A 327 -5.31 -7.00 -47.60
N PRO A 328 -5.02 -5.68 -47.76
CA PRO A 328 -4.03 -4.76 -47.14
C PRO A 328 -4.72 -3.47 -46.59
N ASP A 329 -4.04 -2.52 -45.92
CA ASP A 329 -3.36 -1.35 -46.52
C ASP A 329 -2.52 -0.62 -45.46
N THR A 330 -1.33 -0.16 -45.87
CA THR A 330 -0.37 0.59 -45.08
C THR A 330 -0.71 2.09 -45.09
N PRO A 331 -0.98 2.75 -43.95
CA PRO A 331 -0.95 4.21 -43.86
C PRO A 331 0.49 4.68 -43.67
N ALA A 332 0.86 5.75 -44.37
CA ALA A 332 2.15 6.41 -44.29
C ALA A 332 2.49 6.85 -42.85
N ALA A 333 3.78 6.81 -42.54
CA ALA A 333 4.33 7.28 -41.27
C ALA A 333 4.21 8.81 -41.15
N ASP A 334 3.15 9.28 -40.49
CA ASP A 334 3.16 10.58 -39.83
C ASP A 334 3.74 10.40 -38.43
N THR A 335 4.83 11.11 -38.15
CA THR A 335 5.50 11.10 -36.85
C THR A 335 4.64 11.91 -35.86
N PRO A 336 4.08 11.33 -34.79
CA PRO A 336 3.38 12.11 -33.79
C PRO A 336 4.39 12.88 -32.95
N GLY A 337 4.23 14.21 -32.87
CA GLY A 337 4.91 15.02 -31.87
C GLY A 337 4.46 14.65 -30.44
N PRO A 338 5.21 15.03 -29.41
CA PRO A 338 4.81 14.75 -28.04
C PRO A 338 3.57 15.57 -27.70
N ASP A 339 2.74 15.03 -26.82
CA ASP A 339 1.49 15.57 -26.29
C ASP A 339 0.21 15.16 -27.03
N THR A 340 -0.22 13.93 -26.72
CA THR A 340 -1.58 13.59 -26.28
C THR A 340 -1.63 12.09 -26.03
N LEU A 341 -1.07 11.65 -24.90
CA LEU A 341 -1.50 10.38 -24.32
C LEU A 341 -2.99 10.53 -24.03
N GLY A 342 -3.81 9.63 -24.58
CA GLY A 342 -5.22 9.52 -24.24
C GLY A 342 -5.33 9.38 -22.73
N ALA A 343 -5.73 10.46 -22.06
CA ALA A 343 -6.29 10.38 -20.74
C ALA A 343 -7.52 9.49 -20.84
N ASP A 344 -7.52 8.34 -20.18
CA ASP A 344 -8.76 7.82 -19.65
C ASP A 344 -9.45 9.00 -18.95
N ALA A 345 -10.67 9.33 -19.38
CA ALA A 345 -11.51 10.30 -18.71
C ALA A 345 -11.54 9.89 -17.23
N GLY A 346 -10.87 10.72 -16.41
CA GLY A 346 -10.20 10.27 -15.21
C GLY A 346 -11.11 9.61 -14.19
N ALA A 347 -10.57 8.58 -13.52
CA ALA A 347 -11.25 7.93 -12.40
C ALA A 347 -11.82 8.99 -11.44
N ASP A 348 -13.12 8.91 -11.17
CA ASP A 348 -13.82 9.75 -10.18
C ASP A 348 -13.43 9.40 -8.74
N VAL A 349 -12.50 8.43 -8.58
CA VAL A 349 -11.94 7.94 -7.33
C VAL A 349 -10.42 7.94 -7.40
N TRP A 350 -9.79 8.26 -6.28
CA TRP A 350 -8.34 8.26 -6.11
C TRP A 350 -7.96 7.46 -4.87
N LEU A 351 -6.93 6.64 -4.97
CA LEU A 351 -6.37 5.89 -3.84
C LEU A 351 -5.07 6.56 -3.38
N ILE A 352 -5.03 6.95 -2.11
CA ILE A 352 -3.91 7.63 -1.46
C ILE A 352 -3.29 6.75 -0.37
N ASP A 353 -2.13 7.16 0.14
CA ASP A 353 -1.43 6.51 1.27
C ASP A 353 -0.74 5.17 0.94
N TRP A 354 0.23 5.24 0.03
CA TRP A 354 0.97 4.08 -0.49
C TRP A 354 2.24 3.74 0.30
N ASP A 355 2.41 4.27 1.51
CA ASP A 355 3.67 4.15 2.27
C ASP A 355 3.98 2.69 2.67
N ASP A 356 2.94 1.88 2.91
CA ASP A 356 3.03 0.48 3.38
C ASP A 356 2.78 -0.57 2.28
N ALA A 357 2.79 -0.16 1.01
CA ALA A 357 2.55 -1.07 -0.11
C ALA A 357 3.47 -2.30 -0.08
N THR A 358 2.91 -3.48 -0.33
CA THR A 358 3.56 -4.78 -0.09
C THR A 358 3.20 -5.75 -1.22
N LEU A 359 4.09 -6.68 -1.55
CA LEU A 359 3.77 -7.84 -2.37
C LEU A 359 3.09 -8.92 -1.51
N ALA A 360 1.80 -9.15 -1.74
CA ALA A 360 1.00 -10.10 -0.96
C ALA A 360 -0.07 -10.77 -1.83
N PRO A 361 -0.71 -11.87 -1.35
CA PRO A 361 -1.99 -12.31 -1.88
C PRO A 361 -3.03 -11.16 -1.90
N PRO A 362 -3.88 -11.06 -2.95
CA PRO A 362 -4.83 -9.95 -3.12
C PRO A 362 -5.83 -9.82 -1.96
N GLU A 363 -6.05 -10.89 -1.18
CA GLU A 363 -6.88 -10.88 0.02
C GLU A 363 -6.41 -9.87 1.07
N ARG A 364 -5.15 -9.43 1.01
CA ARG A 364 -4.62 -8.36 1.87
C ARG A 364 -5.39 -7.04 1.67
N ASP A 365 -5.74 -6.73 0.43
CA ASP A 365 -6.54 -5.55 0.10
C ASP A 365 -8.03 -5.88 0.05
N LEU A 366 -8.38 -7.07 -0.48
CA LEU A 366 -9.78 -7.45 -0.62
C LEU A 366 -10.52 -7.60 0.72
N MET A 367 -9.80 -7.71 1.85
CA MET A 367 -10.42 -7.69 3.18
C MET A 367 -11.22 -6.41 3.47
N PHE A 368 -10.88 -5.29 2.82
CA PHE A 368 -11.56 -4.00 2.99
C PHE A 368 -12.81 -3.84 2.12
N VAL A 369 -13.07 -4.77 1.19
CA VAL A 369 -14.26 -4.74 0.32
C VAL A 369 -15.17 -5.94 0.55
N VAL A 370 -14.62 -7.09 0.91
CA VAL A 370 -15.43 -8.23 1.36
C VAL A 370 -15.86 -7.95 2.79
N GLY A 371 -17.12 -7.57 3.00
CA GLY A 371 -17.68 -7.21 4.31
C GLY A 371 -17.25 -5.84 4.87
N GLY A 372 -16.19 -5.25 4.32
CA GLY A 372 -15.72 -3.93 4.71
C GLY A 372 -15.08 -3.88 6.09
N LEU A 373 -15.08 -2.67 6.68
CA LEU A 373 -14.78 -2.41 8.08
C LEU A 373 -16.11 -2.15 8.81
N PRO A 374 -16.79 -3.13 9.42
CA PRO A 374 -18.18 -2.97 9.83
C PRO A 374 -18.46 -1.82 10.80
N GLY A 375 -17.48 -1.47 11.64
CA GLY A 375 -17.56 -0.35 12.59
C GLY A 375 -17.23 1.03 12.00
N TYR A 376 -16.74 1.11 10.76
CA TYR A 376 -16.24 2.35 10.16
C TYR A 376 -16.72 2.56 8.72
N ALA A 377 -16.56 1.56 7.87
CA ALA A 377 -16.89 1.55 6.46
C ALA A 377 -17.43 0.17 6.05
N PRO A 378 -18.66 -0.21 6.47
CA PRO A 378 -19.25 -1.49 6.10
C PRO A 378 -19.47 -1.56 4.59
N VAL A 379 -19.26 -2.74 4.00
CA VAL A 379 -19.50 -2.99 2.58
C VAL A 379 -20.48 -4.16 2.46
N GLY A 380 -21.66 -3.89 1.91
CA GLY A 380 -22.71 -4.88 1.71
C GLY A 380 -22.61 -5.58 0.36
N GLU A 381 -23.55 -6.50 0.10
CA GLU A 381 -23.59 -7.30 -1.13
C GLU A 381 -23.73 -6.44 -2.40
N ARG A 382 -24.45 -5.30 -2.30
CA ARG A 382 -24.64 -4.39 -3.45
C ARG A 382 -23.34 -3.67 -3.81
N GLU A 383 -22.67 -3.10 -2.80
CA GLU A 383 -21.39 -2.44 -2.99
C GLU A 383 -20.34 -3.41 -3.53
N LEU A 384 -20.28 -4.63 -2.96
CA LEU A 384 -19.40 -5.69 -3.45
C LEU A 384 -19.69 -6.06 -4.91
N GLY A 385 -20.97 -6.11 -5.30
CA GLY A 385 -21.37 -6.36 -6.68
C GLY A 385 -20.88 -5.29 -7.66
N TRP A 386 -20.98 -4.01 -7.29
CA TRP A 386 -20.45 -2.90 -8.11
C TRP A 386 -18.92 -2.92 -8.16
N PHE A 387 -18.26 -3.16 -7.03
CA PHE A 387 -16.82 -3.32 -6.99
C PHE A 387 -16.35 -4.45 -7.92
N ALA A 388 -16.98 -5.62 -7.84
CA ALA A 388 -16.66 -6.78 -8.66
C ALA A 388 -16.90 -6.54 -10.16
N ALA A 389 -17.86 -5.66 -10.52
CA ALA A 389 -18.07 -5.28 -11.92
C ALA A 389 -16.84 -4.58 -12.53
N GLY A 390 -16.06 -3.87 -11.72
CA GLY A 390 -14.81 -3.23 -12.15
C GLY A 390 -13.56 -4.07 -11.89
N TYR A 391 -13.52 -4.78 -10.76
CA TYR A 391 -12.36 -5.58 -10.35
C TYR A 391 -12.25 -6.91 -11.11
N GLY A 392 -13.39 -7.46 -11.53
CA GLY A 392 -13.52 -8.86 -11.94
C GLY A 392 -13.97 -9.75 -10.77
N PRO A 393 -13.99 -11.09 -10.96
CA PRO A 393 -14.41 -12.02 -9.94
C PRO A 393 -13.61 -11.86 -8.63
N VAL A 394 -14.31 -11.67 -7.52
CA VAL A 394 -13.72 -11.61 -6.17
C VAL A 394 -13.80 -13.01 -5.55
N ASP A 395 -12.89 -13.89 -5.98
CA ASP A 395 -12.71 -15.22 -5.40
C ASP A 395 -11.60 -15.15 -4.33
N VAL A 396 -12.01 -15.23 -3.06
CA VAL A 396 -11.11 -15.01 -1.91
C VAL A 396 -10.91 -16.31 -1.13
N ASP A 397 -9.65 -16.59 -0.79
CA ASP A 397 -9.33 -17.67 0.13
C ASP A 397 -9.74 -17.28 1.57
N ALA A 398 -10.62 -18.08 2.17
CA ALA A 398 -11.19 -17.80 3.48
C ALA A 398 -10.13 -17.80 4.61
N ASP A 399 -9.08 -18.62 4.50
CA ASP A 399 -7.99 -18.68 5.47
C ASP A 399 -7.12 -17.42 5.40
N ARG A 400 -6.79 -16.94 4.19
CA ARG A 400 -6.07 -15.66 4.00
C ARG A 400 -6.88 -14.48 4.53
N LEU A 401 -8.15 -14.43 4.16
CA LEU A 401 -9.04 -13.36 4.59
C LEU A 401 -9.15 -13.31 6.12
N ALA A 402 -9.33 -14.46 6.76
CA ALA A 402 -9.43 -14.51 8.21
C ALA A 402 -8.09 -14.23 8.92
N TYR A 403 -6.96 -14.62 8.31
CA TYR A 403 -5.62 -14.25 8.81
C TYR A 403 -5.42 -12.74 8.78
N TYR A 404 -5.63 -12.08 7.64
CA TYR A 404 -5.38 -10.64 7.52
C TYR A 404 -6.32 -9.81 8.40
N ARG A 405 -7.60 -10.19 8.49
CA ARG A 405 -8.53 -9.53 9.40
C ARG A 405 -8.12 -9.69 10.87
N ALA A 406 -7.63 -10.87 11.27
CA ALA A 406 -7.14 -11.08 12.64
C ALA A 406 -5.91 -10.22 12.93
N VAL A 407 -4.94 -10.19 12.01
CA VAL A 407 -3.73 -9.37 12.13
C VAL A 407 -4.06 -7.88 12.16
N ARG A 408 -4.93 -7.40 11.27
CA ARG A 408 -5.37 -6.01 11.25
C ARG A 408 -6.13 -5.62 12.52
N ALA A 409 -7.09 -6.43 12.95
CA ALA A 409 -7.85 -6.16 14.16
C ALA A 409 -6.95 -6.08 15.41
N LEU A 410 -5.99 -7.00 15.55
CA LEU A 410 -5.00 -6.92 16.63
C LEU A 410 -4.10 -5.68 16.51
N GLY A 411 -3.71 -5.32 15.27
CA GLY A 411 -2.94 -4.11 14.98
C GLY A 411 -3.65 -2.86 15.47
N ASP A 412 -4.87 -2.64 14.99
CA ASP A 412 -5.72 -1.51 15.35
C ASP A 412 -5.93 -1.45 16.87
N LEU A 413 -6.24 -2.59 17.51
CA LEU A 413 -6.38 -2.67 18.97
C LEU A 413 -5.12 -2.22 19.72
N THR A 414 -3.94 -2.66 19.27
CA THR A 414 -2.68 -2.31 19.93
C THR A 414 -2.25 -0.86 19.68
N GLU A 415 -2.50 -0.33 18.49
CA GLU A 415 -2.18 1.05 18.12
C GLU A 415 -3.03 2.04 18.90
N PHE A 416 -4.36 1.89 18.88
CA PHE A 416 -5.25 2.76 19.66
C PHE A 416 -5.07 2.59 21.16
N ALA A 417 -4.74 1.37 21.64
CA ALA A 417 -4.37 1.21 23.05
C ALA A 417 -3.08 1.97 23.39
N ALA A 418 -2.08 1.96 22.51
CA ALA A 418 -0.84 2.70 22.71
C ALA A 418 -1.08 4.22 22.73
N GLU A 419 -1.90 4.75 21.81
CA GLU A 419 -2.32 6.17 21.78
C GLU A 419 -3.03 6.55 23.09
N LEU A 420 -4.00 5.74 23.52
CA LEU A 420 -4.73 5.97 24.77
C LEU A 420 -3.80 5.92 25.99
N LEU A 421 -2.77 5.08 25.96
CA LEU A 421 -1.80 4.93 27.04
C LEU A 421 -0.67 5.98 27.02
N ASP A 422 -0.62 6.85 26.02
CA ASP A 422 0.30 7.98 25.97
C ASP A 422 -0.23 9.13 26.86
N PRO A 423 0.47 9.47 27.96
CA PRO A 423 0.04 10.55 28.84
C PRO A 423 0.18 11.95 28.21
N SER A 424 0.89 12.08 27.09
CA SER A 424 1.04 13.34 26.36
C SER A 424 -0.09 13.59 25.35
N GLY A 425 -0.87 12.56 25.02
CA GLY A 425 -2.02 12.67 24.13
C GLY A 425 -3.12 13.54 24.70
N ASP A 426 -3.79 14.32 23.84
CA ASP A 426 -4.93 15.10 24.27
C ASP A 426 -6.13 14.20 24.62
N ARG A 427 -7.02 14.71 25.47
CA ARG A 427 -8.15 13.94 25.98
C ARG A 427 -9.08 13.44 24.86
N ALA A 428 -9.32 14.26 23.83
CA ALA A 428 -10.29 13.93 22.79
C ALA A 428 -9.77 12.81 21.88
N GLY A 429 -8.48 12.83 21.51
CA GLY A 429 -7.82 11.73 20.80
C GLY A 429 -7.90 10.42 21.60
N ARG A 430 -7.57 10.47 22.89
CA ARG A 430 -7.62 9.30 23.78
C ARG A 430 -9.05 8.75 23.97
N GLU A 431 -10.07 9.61 24.01
CA GLU A 431 -11.48 9.21 24.05
C GLU A 431 -11.93 8.55 22.74
N PHE A 432 -11.49 9.09 21.60
CA PHE A 432 -11.72 8.47 20.30
C PHE A 432 -11.07 7.09 20.22
N ALA A 433 -9.79 6.97 20.58
CA ALA A 433 -9.08 5.70 20.63
C ALA A 433 -9.80 4.66 21.52
N LEU A 434 -10.30 5.07 22.69
CA LEU A 434 -11.09 4.21 23.57
C LEU A 434 -12.38 3.71 22.90
N SER A 435 -13.05 4.58 22.14
CA SER A 435 -14.28 4.22 21.42
C SER A 435 -14.03 3.15 20.36
N VAL A 436 -12.90 3.24 19.64
CA VAL A 436 -12.49 2.25 18.63
C VAL A 436 -12.16 0.91 19.28
N VAL A 437 -11.33 0.92 20.34
CA VAL A 437 -10.95 -0.31 21.07
C VAL A 437 -12.18 -1.03 21.62
N ARG A 438 -13.14 -0.29 22.18
CA ARG A 438 -14.41 -0.86 22.68
C ARG A 438 -15.24 -1.51 21.58
N ALA A 439 -15.36 -0.86 20.42
CA ALA A 439 -16.12 -1.39 19.30
C ALA A 439 -15.50 -2.69 18.77
N GLU A 440 -14.18 -2.73 18.58
CA GLU A 440 -13.48 -3.93 18.13
C GLU A 440 -13.58 -5.07 19.15
N LEU A 441 -13.36 -4.80 20.45
CA LEU A 441 -13.46 -5.82 21.50
C LEU A 441 -14.90 -6.34 21.73
N ALA A 442 -15.91 -5.53 21.38
CA ALA A 442 -17.30 -5.97 21.36
C ALA A 442 -17.65 -6.82 20.11
N GLY A 443 -16.70 -7.03 19.20
CA GLY A 443 -16.89 -7.79 17.96
C GLY A 443 -17.66 -7.02 16.88
N ALA A 444 -17.76 -5.70 16.98
CA ALA A 444 -18.50 -4.87 16.02
C ALA A 444 -17.69 -4.52 14.75
N GLY A 445 -16.42 -4.93 14.67
CA GLY A 445 -15.52 -4.63 13.57
C GLY A 445 -14.83 -5.85 12.98
N LEU A 446 -13.58 -5.68 12.55
CA LEU A 446 -12.81 -6.77 11.93
C LEU A 446 -12.56 -7.93 12.91
N ALA A 447 -12.43 -7.63 14.20
CA ALA A 447 -12.29 -8.64 15.25
C ALA A 447 -13.44 -9.65 15.23
N GLY A 448 -14.68 -9.17 15.07
CA GLY A 448 -15.86 -10.02 14.96
C GLY A 448 -15.82 -10.89 13.70
N LEU A 449 -15.55 -10.29 12.54
CA LEU A 449 -15.47 -11.02 11.27
C LEU A 449 -14.35 -12.07 11.25
N ALA A 450 -13.23 -11.80 11.90
CA ALA A 450 -12.12 -12.74 12.00
C ALA A 450 -12.40 -13.89 12.97
N ALA A 451 -13.19 -13.65 14.02
CA ALA A 451 -13.49 -14.66 15.04
C ALA A 451 -14.53 -15.71 14.58
N VAL A 452 -15.39 -15.38 13.61
CA VAL A 452 -16.36 -16.33 13.06
C VAL A 452 -15.63 -17.48 12.35
N ARG A 453 -15.98 -18.73 12.68
CA ARG A 453 -15.53 -19.90 11.89
C ARG A 453 -16.19 -19.80 10.51
N ALA A 454 -15.36 -19.82 9.46
CA ALA A 454 -15.84 -19.94 8.08
C ALA A 454 -16.56 -21.28 7.89
#